data_AF-A0A9P0E3D5-F1
#
_entry.id   AF-A0A9P0E3D5-F1
#
_cell.length_a   1.000
_cell.length_b   1.000
_cell.length_c   1.000
_cell.angle_alpha   90.00
_cell.angle_beta   90.00
_cell.angle_gamma   90.00
#
_symmetry.space_group_name_H-M   'P 1'
#
loop_
_entity.id
_entity.type
_entity.pdbx_description
1 polymer ?
#
loop_
_entity_poly.entity_id
_entity_poly.type
_entity_poly.pdbx_seq_one_letter_code
_entity_poly.pdbx_strand_id
1 'polypeptide(L)'
;MNKLVFSQLRSQLVFQSIGCRKLNFLDNLRKYSKVNNQAANDKLEPKKGNKPVYITLIGTDGIPNTSVLESAIKLSKRRNLKLVKVSDYDSIRQSPVYKLLSGAEVLKEDLDGRKNKKKTGTGFKSEKILSIADNISLHDLDSKCKNILKWIEKNHEVRITISCSSSKNNGEAVFKEIEERIKQHGRILQKRESGNDIKFHVIPPKCTKTSVNETTNK
;
A
#
# COMPACT_ATOMS: atom_id res chain seq x y z
N MET A 1 14.27 31.18 -61.04
CA MET A 1 13.00 30.74 -61.67
C MET A 1 12.76 29.30 -61.29
N ASN A 2 11.47 28.92 -61.15
CA ASN A 2 10.91 27.58 -60.86
C ASN A 2 10.55 27.26 -59.40
N LYS A 3 9.45 27.89 -58.99
CA LYS A 3 8.19 27.33 -58.44
C LYS A 3 8.28 26.14 -57.46
N LEU A 4 7.94 26.47 -56.21
CA LEU A 4 6.92 25.84 -55.35
C LEU A 4 6.35 24.48 -55.82
N VAL A 5 6.50 23.46 -54.97
CA VAL A 5 5.42 22.50 -54.72
C VAL A 5 5.31 22.30 -53.21
N PHE A 6 4.37 23.03 -52.60
CA PHE A 6 3.81 22.75 -51.29
C PHE A 6 2.71 21.69 -51.49
N SER A 7 2.82 20.55 -50.82
CA SER A 7 1.70 19.61 -50.65
C SER A 7 1.74 18.97 -49.28
N GLN A 8 1.22 19.74 -48.33
CA GLN A 8 0.13 19.41 -47.41
C GLN A 8 -0.34 17.95 -47.25
N LEU A 9 -0.76 17.69 -46.00
CA LEU A 9 -1.52 16.54 -45.46
C LEU A 9 -0.70 15.27 -45.19
N ARG A 10 -0.82 14.58 -44.04
CA ARG A 10 -1.87 14.59 -43.02
C ARG A 10 -1.27 13.99 -41.74
N SER A 11 -1.48 14.64 -40.61
CA SER A 11 -1.31 14.00 -39.32
C SER A 11 -2.41 12.94 -39.16
N GLN A 12 -2.02 11.74 -38.77
CA GLN A 12 -2.93 10.75 -38.22
C GLN A 12 -2.32 10.23 -36.92
N LEU A 13 -2.65 10.93 -35.84
CA LEU A 13 -2.56 10.41 -34.48
C LEU A 13 -3.53 9.23 -34.39
N VAL A 14 -3.00 8.01 -34.42
CA VAL A 14 -3.76 6.82 -34.08
C VAL A 14 -3.84 6.75 -32.56
N PHE A 15 -4.88 7.37 -32.01
CA PHE A 15 -5.38 7.07 -30.68
C PHE A 15 -6.04 5.68 -30.72
N GLN A 16 -5.30 4.64 -30.31
CA GLN A 16 -5.93 3.38 -29.93
C GLN A 16 -6.55 3.54 -28.55
N SER A 17 -7.87 3.70 -28.55
CA SER A 17 -8.72 3.61 -27.36
C SER A 17 -8.74 2.17 -26.85
N ILE A 18 -7.87 1.86 -25.90
CA ILE A 18 -7.98 0.66 -25.08
C ILE A 18 -8.47 1.09 -23.70
N GLY A 19 -9.78 0.93 -23.52
CA GLY A 19 -10.50 0.77 -22.25
C GLY A 19 -9.91 1.47 -21.03
N CYS A 20 -10.35 2.70 -20.79
CA CYS A 20 -10.37 3.30 -19.47
C CYS A 20 -11.29 2.49 -18.54
N ARG A 21 -10.81 1.37 -17.99
CA ARG A 21 -11.37 0.84 -16.75
C ARG A 21 -10.88 1.74 -15.63
N LYS A 22 -11.74 2.71 -15.31
CA LYS A 22 -11.70 3.56 -14.13
C LYS A 22 -11.61 2.64 -12.91
N LEU A 23 -10.39 2.33 -12.47
CA LEU A 23 -10.17 1.71 -11.17
C LEU A 23 -10.43 2.80 -10.14
N ASN A 24 -11.55 2.67 -9.45
CA ASN A 24 -11.93 3.49 -8.32
C ASN A 24 -10.89 3.32 -7.20
N PHE A 25 -9.87 4.16 -7.21
CA PHE A 25 -8.85 4.23 -6.16
C PHE A 25 -9.16 5.31 -5.12
N LEU A 26 -10.42 5.79 -5.06
CA LEU A 26 -10.87 6.78 -4.07
C LEU A 26 -12.01 6.29 -3.16
N ASP A 27 -12.20 4.97 -3.02
CA ASP A 27 -13.25 4.44 -2.16
C ASP A 27 -12.79 4.02 -0.74
N ASN A 28 -11.53 4.26 -0.37
CA ASN A 28 -11.02 3.90 0.97
C ASN A 28 -10.56 5.09 1.85
N LEU A 29 -11.04 6.30 1.54
CA LEU A 29 -10.90 7.49 2.40
C LEU A 29 -12.25 7.99 2.97
N ARG A 30 -13.33 7.21 2.78
CA ARG A 30 -14.69 7.57 3.20
C ARG A 30 -15.18 6.89 4.49
N LYS A 31 -14.29 6.21 5.23
CA LYS A 31 -14.63 5.60 6.53
C LYS A 31 -14.21 6.42 7.77
N TYR A 32 -13.56 7.57 7.58
CA TYR A 32 -13.20 8.47 8.70
C TYR A 32 -13.63 9.94 8.51
N SER A 33 -14.55 10.22 7.58
CA SER A 33 -15.03 11.60 7.30
C SER A 33 -16.56 11.72 7.20
N LYS A 34 -17.31 10.88 7.93
CA LYS A 34 -18.73 11.12 8.20
C LYS A 34 -18.95 11.53 9.65
N VAL A 35 -18.62 12.79 9.96
CA VAL A 35 -19.37 13.57 10.95
C VAL A 35 -19.50 15.00 10.42
N ASN A 36 -20.75 15.42 10.28
CA ASN A 36 -21.28 16.74 9.94
C ASN A 36 -21.16 17.29 8.52
N ASN A 37 -22.26 17.14 7.77
CA ASN A 37 -23.09 18.30 7.39
C ASN A 37 -24.43 17.81 6.83
N GLN A 38 -25.44 17.74 7.69
CA GLN A 38 -26.85 17.82 7.29
C GLN A 38 -27.46 18.93 8.13
N ALA A 39 -27.74 20.05 7.46
CA ALA A 39 -28.72 21.00 7.91
C ALA A 39 -30.09 20.33 7.74
N ALA A 40 -30.63 19.81 8.83
CA ALA A 40 -32.02 19.41 8.96
C ALA A 40 -32.44 19.75 10.39
N ASN A 41 -33.52 20.52 10.49
CA ASN A 41 -34.17 20.95 11.71
C ASN A 41 -34.77 19.72 12.42
N ASP A 42 -33.98 19.03 13.22
CA ASP A 42 -34.49 17.99 14.12
C ASP A 42 -34.13 18.36 15.56
N LYS A 43 -35.18 18.67 16.33
CA LYS A 43 -35.13 18.73 17.79
C LYS A 43 -34.50 17.44 18.31
N LEU A 44 -33.35 17.56 18.97
CA LEU A 44 -32.75 16.46 19.71
C LEU A 44 -33.62 16.16 20.94
N GLU A 45 -34.60 15.28 20.78
CA GLU A 45 -35.33 14.69 21.89
C GLU A 45 -34.37 13.86 22.77
N PRO A 46 -34.44 13.98 24.11
CA PRO A 46 -33.47 13.41 25.02
C PRO A 46 -33.65 11.89 25.13
N LYS A 47 -32.71 11.11 24.57
CA LYS A 47 -32.64 9.67 24.82
C LYS A 47 -32.22 9.41 26.27
N LYS A 48 -33.21 8.98 27.06
CA LYS A 48 -33.17 8.58 28.46
C LYS A 48 -32.16 7.44 28.68
N GLY A 49 -31.12 7.67 29.51
CA GLY A 49 -30.36 6.61 30.19
C GLY A 49 -28.92 6.30 29.75
N ASN A 50 -28.21 7.17 29.02
CA ASN A 50 -26.79 6.90 28.71
C ASN A 50 -25.92 7.11 29.96
N LYS A 51 -25.37 6.00 30.50
CA LYS A 51 -24.36 6.06 31.57
C LYS A 51 -23.18 6.91 31.10
N PRO A 52 -22.61 7.77 31.96
CA PRO A 52 -21.45 8.57 31.58
C PRO A 52 -20.27 7.66 31.23
N VAL A 53 -19.74 7.81 30.02
CA VAL A 53 -18.55 7.07 29.58
C VAL A 53 -17.31 7.80 30.13
N TYR A 54 -16.58 7.12 31.00
CA TYR A 54 -15.32 7.62 31.55
C TYR A 54 -14.17 7.32 30.60
N ILE A 55 -13.28 8.30 30.44
CA ILE A 55 -12.11 8.23 29.58
C ILE A 55 -10.88 8.77 30.33
N THR A 56 -9.70 8.32 29.90
CA THR A 56 -8.44 8.94 30.28
C THR A 56 -8.11 10.01 29.25
N LEU A 57 -8.08 11.27 29.68
CA LEU A 57 -7.83 12.44 28.85
C LEU A 57 -6.43 12.98 29.08
N ILE A 58 -5.64 13.02 28.01
CA ILE A 58 -4.33 13.67 27.97
C ILE A 58 -4.53 15.06 27.37
N GLY A 59 -4.27 16.09 28.18
CA GLY A 59 -4.30 17.48 27.73
C GLY A 59 -3.05 17.89 26.94
N THR A 60 -2.94 19.17 26.64
CA THR A 60 -1.72 19.79 26.09
C THR A 60 -0.53 19.66 27.04
N ASP A 61 -0.80 19.52 28.33
CA ASP A 61 0.20 19.44 29.40
C ASP A 61 0.81 18.03 29.50
N GLY A 62 0.31 17.06 28.73
CA GLY A 62 0.77 15.67 28.74
C GLY A 62 0.30 14.84 29.94
N ILE A 63 -0.38 15.46 30.91
CA ILE A 63 -0.83 14.80 32.14
C ILE A 63 -2.16 14.05 31.88
N PRO A 64 -2.23 12.73 32.18
CA PRO A 64 -3.45 11.94 32.03
C PRO A 64 -4.42 12.18 33.19
N ASN A 65 -5.63 12.65 32.88
CA ASN A 65 -6.71 12.91 33.82
C ASN A 65 -7.95 12.07 33.52
N THR A 66 -8.66 11.60 34.54
CA THR A 66 -9.95 10.90 34.34
C THR A 66 -11.04 11.94 34.09
N SER A 67 -11.79 11.82 32.99
CA SER A 67 -12.89 12.73 32.65
C SER A 67 -14.04 12.00 31.95
N VAL A 68 -15.20 12.64 31.87
CA VAL A 68 -16.34 12.13 31.10
C VAL A 68 -16.18 12.52 29.63
N LEU A 69 -16.47 11.60 28.72
CA LEU A 69 -16.35 11.80 27.26
C LEU A 69 -17.08 13.07 26.79
N GLU A 70 -18.30 13.30 27.25
CA GLU A 70 -19.11 14.49 26.94
C GLU A 70 -18.39 15.79 27.34
N SER A 71 -17.75 15.80 28.51
CA SER A 71 -16.99 16.95 29.01
C SER A 71 -15.76 17.21 28.15
N ALA A 72 -15.04 16.16 27.76
CA ALA A 72 -13.88 16.26 26.88
C ALA A 72 -14.25 16.77 25.47
N ILE A 73 -15.41 16.36 24.92
CA ILE A 73 -15.93 16.87 23.65
C ILE A 73 -16.26 18.37 23.76
N LYS A 74 -16.87 18.80 24.87
CA LYS A 74 -17.13 20.23 25.11
C LYS A 74 -15.83 21.02 25.25
N LEU A 75 -14.84 20.45 25.94
CA LEU A 75 -13.53 21.08 26.13
C LEU A 75 -12.77 21.23 24.81
N SER A 76 -12.80 20.22 23.94
CA SER A 76 -12.16 20.27 22.62
C SER A 76 -12.76 21.35 21.74
N LYS A 77 -14.09 21.44 21.67
CA LYS A 77 -14.81 22.52 20.95
C LYS A 77 -14.48 23.90 21.52
N ARG A 78 -14.47 24.06 22.84
CA ARG A 78 -14.19 25.34 23.51
C ARG A 78 -12.79 25.87 23.21
N ARG A 79 -11.80 24.98 23.18
CA ARG A 79 -10.39 25.33 22.94
C ARG A 79 -9.96 25.21 21.47
N ASN A 80 -10.88 24.91 20.56
CA ASN A 80 -10.60 24.63 19.14
C ASN A 80 -9.56 23.51 18.92
N LEU A 81 -9.53 22.52 19.81
CA LEU A 81 -8.66 21.36 19.74
C LEU A 81 -9.41 20.15 19.16
N LYS A 82 -8.66 19.17 18.68
CA LYS A 82 -9.19 17.87 18.23
C LYS A 82 -9.00 16.83 19.32
N LEU A 83 -10.07 16.11 19.64
CA LEU A 83 -10.02 14.96 20.55
C LEU A 83 -9.75 13.72 19.71
N VAL A 84 -8.58 13.09 19.89
CA VAL A 84 -8.13 11.93 19.12
C VAL A 84 -7.95 10.75 20.06
N LYS A 85 -8.44 9.57 19.66
CA LYS A 85 -8.27 8.32 20.42
C LYS A 85 -6.88 7.74 20.15
N VAL A 86 -6.10 7.49 21.19
CA VAL A 86 -4.72 7.00 21.09
C VAL A 86 -4.62 5.50 21.37
N SER A 87 -5.27 5.04 22.45
CA SER A 87 -5.31 3.64 22.85
C SER A 87 -6.73 3.25 23.26
N ASP A 88 -7.11 2.01 23.00
CA ASP A 88 -8.37 1.44 23.46
C ASP A 88 -8.37 1.16 24.96
N TYR A 89 -7.20 0.91 25.55
CA TYR A 89 -7.05 0.48 26.92
C TYR A 89 -5.81 1.07 27.58
N ASP A 90 -5.97 1.53 28.82
CA ASP A 90 -4.89 1.92 29.73
C ASP A 90 -4.85 0.94 30.91
N SER A 91 -3.68 0.37 31.20
CA SER A 91 -3.49 -0.60 32.27
C SER A 91 -3.79 -0.04 33.66
N ILE A 92 -3.60 1.27 33.85
CA ILE A 92 -3.78 1.92 35.16
C ILE A 92 -5.25 2.25 35.39
N ARG A 93 -5.89 2.90 34.42
CA ARG A 93 -7.23 3.50 34.59
C ARG A 93 -8.35 2.69 33.95
N GLN A 94 -8.02 1.56 33.32
CA GLN A 94 -8.97 0.63 32.67
C GLN A 94 -9.99 1.33 31.76
N SER A 95 -9.58 2.42 31.11
CA SER A 95 -10.43 3.26 30.27
C SER A 95 -9.69 3.63 28.99
N PRO A 96 -10.42 3.94 27.90
CA PRO A 96 -9.80 4.34 26.65
C PRO A 96 -9.09 5.68 26.80
N VAL A 97 -7.95 5.81 26.13
CA VAL A 97 -7.08 6.99 26.19
C VAL A 97 -7.36 7.90 25.02
N TYR A 98 -7.68 9.14 25.32
CA TYR A 98 -7.87 10.21 24.36
C TYR A 98 -6.89 11.34 24.63
N LYS A 99 -6.43 11.99 23.56
CA LYS A 99 -5.51 13.12 23.60
C LYS A 99 -6.14 14.34 22.94
N LEU A 100 -5.96 15.50 23.53
CA LEU A 100 -6.28 16.78 22.92
C LEU A 100 -5.08 17.28 22.12
N LEU A 101 -5.30 17.52 20.83
CA LEU A 101 -4.27 17.94 19.90
C LEU A 101 -4.70 19.18 19.13
N SER A 102 -3.75 20.05 18.83
CA SER A 102 -3.93 21.10 17.84
C SER A 102 -4.01 20.49 16.43
N GLY A 103 -4.67 21.16 15.49
CA GLY A 103 -4.75 20.70 14.10
C GLY A 103 -3.38 20.48 13.46
N ALA A 104 -2.38 21.30 13.81
CA ALA A 104 -1.02 21.13 13.33
C ALA A 104 -0.33 19.88 13.91
N GLU A 105 -0.64 19.50 15.15
CA GLU A 105 -0.07 18.33 15.82
C GLU A 105 -0.69 17.04 15.27
N VAL A 106 -2.00 17.03 15.01
CA VAL A 106 -2.68 15.92 14.34
C VAL A 106 -2.01 15.62 12.99
N LEU A 107 -1.72 16.66 12.21
CA LEU A 107 -1.05 16.48 10.92
C LEU A 107 0.36 15.89 11.08
N LYS A 108 1.11 16.32 12.11
CA LYS A 108 2.45 15.77 12.39
C LYS A 108 2.38 14.30 12.80
N GLU A 109 1.47 13.96 13.72
CA GLU A 109 1.26 12.57 14.16
C GLU A 109 0.85 11.66 12.98
N ASP A 110 0.00 12.15 12.07
CA ASP A 110 -0.37 11.42 10.85
C ASP A 110 0.84 11.18 9.93
N LEU A 111 1.70 12.18 9.75
CA LEU A 111 2.91 12.06 8.92
C LEU A 111 3.92 11.09 9.55
N ASP A 112 4.11 11.16 10.86
CA ASP A 112 5.04 10.28 11.56
C ASP A 112 4.52 8.85 11.67
N GLY A 113 3.21 8.67 11.86
CA GLY A 113 2.55 7.35 11.75
C GLY A 113 2.76 6.72 10.37
N ARG A 114 2.65 7.50 9.29
CA ARG A 114 2.96 7.02 7.92
C ARG A 114 4.43 6.66 7.74
N LYS A 115 5.36 7.40 8.33
CA LYS A 115 6.80 7.09 8.27
C LYS A 115 7.13 5.82 9.07
N ASN A 116 6.58 5.69 10.26
CA ASN A 116 6.84 4.55 11.14
C ASN A 116 6.28 3.25 10.56
N LYS A 117 5.07 3.27 9.97
CA LYS A 117 4.52 2.11 9.26
C LYS A 117 5.39 1.64 8.08
N LYS A 118 6.10 2.56 7.41
CA LYS A 118 7.08 2.21 6.36
C LYS A 118 8.35 1.57 6.92
N LYS A 119 8.72 1.86 8.17
CA LYS A 119 9.92 1.33 8.83
C LYS A 119 9.67 0.00 9.54
N THR A 120 8.46 -0.23 10.06
CA THR A 120 8.10 -1.45 10.82
C THR A 120 7.41 -2.53 9.99
N GLY A 121 6.97 -2.22 8.75
CA GLY A 121 6.53 -3.24 7.79
C GLY A 121 7.68 -4.15 7.37
N THR A 122 7.39 -5.23 6.64
CA THR A 122 8.34 -6.25 6.13
C THR A 122 9.47 -5.73 5.21
N GLY A 123 9.75 -4.42 5.20
CA GLY A 123 10.74 -3.76 4.35
C GLY A 123 10.30 -3.59 2.89
N PHE A 124 9.24 -4.29 2.47
CA PHE A 124 8.70 -4.25 1.12
C PHE A 124 7.57 -3.24 0.98
N LYS A 125 7.53 -2.55 -0.16
CA LYS A 125 6.54 -1.49 -0.44
C LYS A 125 5.13 -2.05 -0.64
N SER A 126 5.03 -3.20 -1.31
CA SER A 126 3.78 -3.96 -1.48
C SER A 126 4.06 -5.35 -2.05
N GLU A 127 3.11 -6.25 -1.90
CA GLU A 127 3.08 -7.57 -2.54
C GLU A 127 2.44 -7.51 -3.94
N LYS A 128 2.97 -8.26 -4.90
CA LYS A 128 2.41 -8.46 -6.24
C LYS A 128 2.23 -9.95 -6.48
N ILE A 129 1.07 -10.33 -7.01
CA ILE A 129 0.75 -11.73 -7.30
C ILE A 129 0.73 -11.89 -8.82
N LEU A 130 1.44 -12.89 -9.32
CA LEU A 130 1.51 -13.25 -10.73
C LEU A 130 1.19 -14.73 -10.90
N SER A 131 0.29 -15.04 -11.84
CA SER A 131 -0.01 -16.40 -12.26
C SER A 131 0.48 -16.60 -13.70
N ILE A 132 1.15 -17.72 -13.95
CA ILE A 132 1.73 -18.10 -15.24
C ILE A 132 1.21 -19.50 -15.57
N ALA A 133 0.77 -19.72 -16.80
CA ALA A 133 0.42 -21.06 -17.27
C ALA A 133 1.67 -21.81 -17.75
N ASP A 134 1.65 -23.14 -17.71
CA ASP A 134 2.72 -24.01 -18.18
C ASP A 134 2.92 -23.99 -19.70
N ASN A 135 1.86 -23.71 -20.48
CA ASN A 135 1.90 -23.62 -21.94
C ASN A 135 2.21 -22.20 -22.48
N ILE A 136 2.86 -21.36 -21.68
CA ILE A 136 3.22 -19.99 -22.06
C ILE A 136 4.26 -19.97 -23.19
N SER A 137 4.11 -19.04 -24.14
CA SER A 137 5.12 -18.83 -25.18
C SER A 137 6.38 -18.14 -24.61
N LEU A 138 7.54 -18.42 -25.20
CA LEU A 138 8.82 -17.80 -24.82
C LEU A 138 8.77 -16.26 -24.79
N HIS A 139 8.06 -15.65 -25.75
CA HIS A 139 7.93 -14.20 -25.83
C HIS A 139 7.11 -13.60 -24.67
N ASP A 140 5.99 -14.24 -24.31
CA ASP A 140 5.19 -13.78 -23.17
C ASP A 140 5.96 -14.01 -21.86
N LEU A 141 6.68 -15.13 -21.74
CA LEU A 141 7.51 -15.40 -20.57
C LEU A 141 8.58 -14.32 -20.36
N ASP A 142 9.27 -13.89 -21.42
CA ASP A 142 10.23 -12.78 -21.35
C ASP A 142 9.56 -11.47 -20.89
N SER A 143 8.36 -11.19 -21.39
CA SER A 143 7.57 -10.03 -20.96
C SER A 143 7.17 -10.11 -19.49
N LYS A 144 6.81 -11.29 -18.97
CA LYS A 144 6.55 -11.52 -17.54
C LYS A 144 7.81 -11.30 -16.72
N CYS A 145 8.96 -11.84 -17.15
CA CYS A 145 10.24 -11.66 -16.49
C CYS A 145 10.61 -10.17 -16.37
N LYS A 146 10.46 -9.39 -17.44
CA LYS A 146 10.68 -7.92 -17.40
C LYS A 146 9.76 -7.21 -16.41
N ASN A 147 8.52 -7.65 -16.27
CA ASN A 147 7.60 -7.07 -15.27
C ASN A 147 8.04 -7.41 -13.85
N ILE A 148 8.49 -8.63 -13.61
CA ILE A 148 9.01 -9.07 -12.32
C ILE A 148 10.25 -8.24 -11.94
N LEU A 149 11.18 -8.04 -12.86
CA LEU A 149 12.36 -7.19 -12.65
C LEU A 149 11.97 -5.75 -12.26
N LYS A 150 11.04 -5.13 -13.00
CA LYS A 150 10.52 -3.78 -12.69
C LYS A 150 9.84 -3.70 -11.30
N TRP A 151 9.24 -4.79 -10.83
CA TRP A 151 8.65 -4.83 -9.49
C TRP A 151 9.71 -4.96 -8.41
N ILE A 152 10.72 -5.79 -8.63
CA ILE A 152 11.85 -5.96 -7.72
C ILE A 152 12.60 -4.64 -7.54
N GLU A 153 12.90 -3.92 -8.63
CA GLU A 153 13.56 -2.60 -8.60
C GLU A 153 12.81 -1.57 -7.73
N LYS A 154 11.49 -1.68 -7.64
CA LYS A 154 10.62 -0.79 -6.84
C LYS A 154 10.43 -1.29 -5.41
N ASN A 155 11.22 -2.25 -4.97
CA ASN A 155 11.16 -2.91 -3.66
C ASN A 155 9.80 -3.56 -3.38
N HIS A 156 9.22 -4.23 -4.39
CA HIS A 156 8.03 -5.05 -4.21
C HIS A 156 8.40 -6.52 -4.02
N GLU A 157 7.63 -7.22 -3.17
CA GLU A 157 7.66 -8.68 -3.10
C GLU A 157 6.76 -9.24 -4.19
N VAL A 158 7.23 -10.26 -4.91
CA VAL A 158 6.47 -10.89 -6.00
C VAL A 158 6.20 -12.35 -5.66
N ARG A 159 4.94 -12.73 -5.64
CA ARG A 159 4.49 -14.12 -5.47
C ARG A 159 4.07 -14.66 -6.82
N ILE A 160 4.69 -15.76 -7.21
CA ILE A 160 4.50 -16.37 -8.52
C ILE A 160 3.87 -17.73 -8.32
N THR A 161 2.82 -17.99 -9.08
CA THR A 161 2.16 -19.30 -9.18
C THR A 161 2.22 -19.77 -10.63
N ILE A 162 2.88 -20.89 -10.89
CA ILE A 162 2.88 -21.55 -12.19
C ILE A 162 1.82 -22.64 -12.13
N SER A 163 0.77 -22.49 -12.94
CA SER A 163 -0.32 -23.45 -13.05
C SER A 163 0.02 -24.51 -14.07
N CYS A 164 0.18 -25.75 -13.62
CA CYS A 164 0.72 -26.84 -14.43
C CYS A 164 -0.38 -27.74 -15.02
N SER A 165 -1.32 -27.16 -15.76
CA SER A 165 -2.53 -27.86 -16.20
C SER A 165 -2.26 -29.06 -17.13
N SER A 166 -1.19 -29.02 -17.92
CA SER A 166 -0.88 -30.03 -18.93
C SER A 166 0.10 -31.08 -18.41
N SER A 167 1.27 -30.66 -17.92
CA SER A 167 2.27 -31.59 -17.41
C SER A 167 3.25 -30.91 -16.46
N LYS A 168 3.53 -31.55 -15.33
CA LYS A 168 4.46 -31.05 -14.29
C LYS A 168 5.85 -30.68 -14.84
N ASN A 169 6.33 -31.41 -15.84
CA ASN A 169 7.62 -31.18 -16.48
C ASN A 169 7.71 -29.83 -17.18
N ASN A 170 6.63 -29.38 -17.84
CA ASN A 170 6.60 -28.09 -18.52
C ASN A 170 6.65 -26.94 -17.51
N GLY A 171 5.90 -27.04 -16.41
CA GLY A 171 5.95 -26.05 -15.33
C GLY A 171 7.33 -25.94 -14.69
N GLU A 172 8.05 -27.05 -14.56
CA GLU A 172 9.43 -27.05 -14.06
C GLU A 172 10.41 -26.37 -15.02
N ALA A 173 10.24 -26.58 -16.34
CA ALA A 173 11.05 -25.91 -17.35
C ALA A 173 10.85 -24.39 -17.30
N VAL A 174 9.60 -23.93 -17.20
CA VAL A 174 9.27 -22.50 -17.05
C VAL A 174 9.84 -21.93 -15.76
N PHE A 175 9.79 -22.68 -14.65
CA PHE A 175 10.38 -22.26 -13.38
C PHE A 175 11.90 -22.03 -13.52
N LYS A 176 12.63 -22.98 -14.09
CA LYS A 176 14.08 -22.86 -14.32
C LYS A 176 14.42 -21.66 -15.19
N GLU A 177 13.64 -21.45 -16.23
CA GLU A 177 13.84 -20.35 -17.16
C GLU A 177 13.63 -18.96 -16.49
N ILE A 178 12.66 -18.87 -15.57
CA ILE A 178 12.42 -17.70 -14.73
C ILE A 178 13.56 -17.53 -13.72
N GLU A 179 14.01 -18.62 -13.10
CA GLU A 179 15.09 -18.61 -12.11
C GLU A 179 16.39 -18.05 -12.70
N GLU A 180 16.80 -18.50 -13.88
CA GLU A 180 18.02 -18.04 -14.55
C GLU A 180 17.99 -16.53 -14.83
N ARG A 181 16.86 -15.99 -15.30
CA ARG A 181 16.70 -14.56 -15.60
C ARG A 181 16.66 -13.69 -14.35
N ILE A 182 16.08 -14.18 -13.26
CA ILE A 182 15.85 -13.39 -12.04
C ILE A 182 17.04 -13.46 -11.07
N LYS A 183 17.84 -14.53 -11.10
CA LYS A 183 18.96 -14.76 -10.15
C LYS A 183 19.94 -13.59 -10.02
N GLN A 184 20.12 -12.81 -11.07
CA GLN A 184 20.99 -11.63 -11.07
C GLN A 184 20.42 -10.44 -10.28
N HIS A 185 19.10 -10.27 -10.25
CA HIS A 185 18.43 -9.06 -9.75
C HIS A 185 17.57 -9.31 -8.51
N GLY A 186 17.27 -10.57 -8.20
CA GLY A 186 16.30 -10.97 -7.17
C GLY A 186 16.75 -12.21 -6.42
N ARG A 187 16.33 -12.33 -5.16
CA ARG A 187 16.47 -13.56 -4.38
C ARG A 187 15.16 -14.32 -4.42
N ILE A 188 15.22 -15.54 -4.93
CA ILE A 188 14.10 -16.48 -4.89
C ILE A 188 14.07 -17.13 -3.50
N LEU A 189 12.89 -17.14 -2.90
CA LEU A 189 12.58 -17.85 -1.67
C LEU A 189 11.78 -19.11 -1.99
N GLN A 190 11.75 -20.04 -1.04
CA GLN A 190 11.01 -21.31 -1.02
C GLN A 190 10.19 -21.64 -2.29
N LYS A 191 10.72 -22.51 -3.14
CA LYS A 191 9.93 -23.24 -4.14
C LYS A 191 9.04 -24.24 -3.40
N ARG A 192 7.74 -24.21 -3.66
CA ARG A 192 6.79 -25.19 -3.14
C ARG A 192 5.93 -25.73 -4.26
N GLU A 193 5.84 -27.04 -4.32
CA GLU A 193 4.90 -27.73 -5.22
C GLU A 193 3.63 -27.99 -4.41
N SER A 194 2.52 -27.42 -4.86
CA SER A 194 1.20 -27.54 -4.22
C SER A 194 0.24 -28.19 -5.20
N GLY A 195 0.16 -29.52 -5.16
CA GLY A 195 -0.67 -30.31 -6.07
C GLY A 195 -0.19 -30.22 -7.51
N ASN A 196 -0.89 -29.40 -8.29
CA ASN A 196 -0.57 -29.15 -9.70
C ASN A 196 0.08 -27.78 -9.95
N ASP A 197 0.27 -26.96 -8.92
CA ASP A 197 0.86 -25.63 -9.06
C ASP A 197 2.25 -25.57 -8.42
N ILE A 198 3.16 -24.80 -9.02
CA ILE A 198 4.45 -24.43 -8.42
C ILE A 198 4.33 -23.01 -7.89
N LYS A 199 4.59 -22.81 -6.61
CA LYS A 199 4.48 -21.51 -5.92
C LYS A 199 5.83 -21.13 -5.34
N PHE A 200 6.25 -19.90 -5.61
CA PHE A 200 7.50 -19.35 -5.06
C PHE A 200 7.39 -17.84 -4.91
N HIS A 201 8.28 -17.29 -4.09
CA HIS A 201 8.33 -15.86 -3.81
C HIS A 201 9.67 -15.32 -4.29
N VAL A 202 9.64 -14.12 -4.86
CA VAL A 202 10.84 -13.39 -5.26
C VAL A 202 10.89 -12.11 -4.44
N ILE A 203 11.97 -11.96 -3.70
CA ILE A 203 12.23 -10.75 -2.92
C ILE A 203 13.38 -9.96 -3.56
N PRO A 204 13.35 -8.63 -3.42
CA PRO A 204 14.50 -7.80 -3.72
C PRO A 204 15.74 -8.27 -2.94
N PRO A 205 16.93 -8.24 -3.55
CA PRO A 205 18.15 -8.56 -2.85
C PRO A 205 18.32 -7.54 -1.72
N LYS A 206 18.72 -8.00 -0.54
CA LYS A 206 19.18 -7.09 0.50
C LYS A 206 20.38 -6.37 -0.09
N CYS A 207 20.31 -5.05 -0.23
CA CYS A 207 21.38 -4.25 -0.83
C CYS A 207 22.68 -4.45 -0.03
N THR A 208 23.48 -5.43 -0.42
CA THR A 208 24.90 -5.51 -0.10
C THR A 208 25.58 -4.81 -1.26
N LYS A 209 26.16 -3.63 -0.99
CA LYS A 209 27.02 -2.92 -1.94
C LYS A 209 28.22 -3.82 -2.23
N THR A 210 28.16 -4.66 -3.27
CA THR A 210 29.29 -5.50 -3.66
C THR A 210 30.05 -4.79 -4.77
N SER A 211 31.25 -4.35 -4.40
CA SER A 211 32.31 -3.73 -5.18
C SER A 211 32.64 -4.51 -6.46
N VAL A 212 32.63 -3.80 -7.58
CA VAL A 212 33.18 -4.24 -8.86
C VAL A 212 34.70 -4.20 -8.76
N ASN A 213 35.36 -5.36 -8.77
CA ASN A 213 36.80 -5.46 -9.00
C ASN A 213 37.00 -5.83 -10.47
N GLU A 214 37.35 -4.83 -11.29
CA GLU A 214 37.82 -5.01 -12.67
C GLU A 214 39.26 -5.50 -12.65
N THR A 215 39.48 -6.76 -13.05
CA THR A 215 40.82 -7.29 -13.29
C THR A 215 41.22 -7.00 -14.74
N THR A 216 41.95 -5.91 -14.97
CA THR A 216 42.72 -5.69 -16.20
C THR A 216 43.96 -6.58 -16.19
N ASN A 217 43.95 -7.65 -16.98
CA ASN A 217 45.17 -8.35 -17.39
C ASN A 217 45.85 -7.54 -18.50
N LYS A 218 47.13 -7.23 -18.32
CA LYS A 218 48.04 -6.73 -19.34
C LYS A 218 49.27 -7.63 -19.38
#